data_AF-Q5C321-F1
#
_entry.id   AF-Q5C321-F1
#
_cell.length_a   1.000
_cell.length_b   1.000
_cell.length_c   1.000
_cell.angle_alpha   90.00
_cell.angle_beta   90.00
_cell.angle_gamma   90.00
#
_symmetry.space_group_name_H-M   'P 1'
#
loop_
_entity.id
_entity.type
_entity.pdbx_description
1 polymer ?
#
loop_
_entity_poly.entity_id
_entity_poly.type
_entity_poly.pdbx_seq_one_letter_code
_entity_poly.pdbx_strand_id
1 'polypeptide(L)'
;MHNALSIANLYSLHSWLGITAIVVFGLQWVGGLIGFLVPQTPQIARSKLLPIHVTFGSFLYLLMIGVCISGITEKNFFSKTYSVLNARELIGNLIGVVW
;
A
#
# COMPACT_ATOMS: atom_id res chain seq x y z
N MET A 1 -5.48 8.72 16.62
CA MET A 1 -5.78 7.77 17.73
C MET A 1 -4.52 7.26 18.41
N HIS A 2 -3.47 6.80 17.69
CA HIS A 2 -2.25 6.27 18.31
C HIS A 2 -1.60 7.24 19.32
N ASN A 3 -1.35 8.49 18.92
CA ASN A 3 -0.76 9.50 19.83
C ASN A 3 -1.63 9.80 21.06
N ALA A 4 -2.96 9.81 20.90
CA ALA A 4 -3.89 10.05 21.99
C ALA A 4 -3.98 8.88 22.98
N LEU A 5 -3.68 7.67 22.51
CA LEU A 5 -3.66 6.43 23.30
C LEU A 5 -2.24 5.97 23.66
N SER A 6 -1.22 6.82 23.40
CA SER A 6 0.20 6.51 23.59
C SER A 6 0.66 5.20 22.94
N ILE A 7 0.06 4.83 21.80
CA ILE A 7 0.46 3.68 20.99
C ILE A 7 1.61 4.11 20.09
N ALA A 8 2.67 3.29 20.02
CA ALA A 8 3.82 3.54 19.15
C ALA A 8 3.39 3.67 17.67
N ASN A 9 4.10 4.51 16.91
CA ASN A 9 3.92 4.65 15.46
C ASN A 9 5.02 3.86 14.73
N LEU A 10 4.72 3.43 13.50
CA LEU A 10 5.68 2.78 12.60
C LEU A 10 6.44 1.58 13.20
N TYR A 11 5.80 0.81 14.09
CA TYR A 11 6.44 -0.35 14.71
C TYR A 11 6.08 -1.69 14.05
N SER A 12 4.99 -1.74 13.27
CA SER A 12 4.50 -2.98 12.64
C SER A 12 5.01 -3.13 11.22
N LEU A 13 5.13 -4.37 10.73
CA LEU A 13 5.51 -4.64 9.34
C LEU A 13 4.53 -3.99 8.36
N HIS A 14 3.22 -4.05 8.65
CA HIS A 14 2.18 -3.37 7.89
C HIS A 14 2.51 -1.87 7.72
N SER A 15 2.89 -1.20 8.81
CA SER A 15 3.22 0.22 8.78
C SER A 15 4.49 0.56 7.97
N TRP A 16 5.51 -0.32 7.98
CA TRP A 16 6.72 -0.17 7.17
C TRP A 16 6.45 -0.38 5.67
N LEU A 17 5.68 -1.41 5.33
CA LEU A 17 5.25 -1.66 3.95
C LEU A 17 4.36 -0.51 3.45
N GLY A 18 3.44 -0.03 4.30
CA GLY A 18 2.52 1.07 3.99
C GLY A 18 3.25 2.39 3.71
N ILE A 19 4.18 2.80 4.58
CA ILE A 19 4.93 4.05 4.33
C ILE A 19 5.82 3.94 3.10
N THR A 20 6.43 2.77 2.86
CA THR A 20 7.20 2.50 1.65
C THR A 20 6.31 2.62 0.39
N ALA A 21 5.13 2.01 0.42
CA ALA A 21 4.17 2.08 -0.68
C ALA A 21 3.73 3.53 -0.97
N ILE A 22 3.44 4.33 0.05
CA ILE A 22 3.04 5.74 -0.11
C ILE A 22 4.16 6.57 -0.74
N VAL A 23 5.40 6.42 -0.27
CA VAL A 23 6.54 7.16 -0.81
C VAL A 23 6.79 6.78 -2.27
N VAL A 24 6.84 5.48 -2.56
CA VAL A 24 7.08 4.99 -3.93
C VAL A 24 5.92 5.36 -4.86
N PHE A 25 4.66 5.32 -4.38
CA PHE A 25 3.49 5.80 -5.12
C PHE A 25 3.58 7.29 -5.44
N GLY A 26 3.95 8.13 -4.47
CA GLY A 26 4.11 9.57 -4.69
C GLY A 26 5.15 9.88 -5.76
N LEU A 27 6.31 9.22 -5.69
CA LEU A 27 7.35 9.32 -6.73
C LEU A 27 6.84 8.83 -8.09
N GLN A 28 6.12 7.71 -8.13
CA GLN A 28 5.56 7.19 -9.36
C GLN A 28 4.53 8.13 -9.98
N TRP A 29 3.63 8.67 -9.15
CA TRP A 29 2.56 9.55 -9.60
C TRP A 29 3.12 10.87 -10.16
N VAL A 30 4.06 11.50 -9.45
CA VAL A 30 4.73 12.72 -9.94
C VAL A 30 5.54 12.44 -11.20
N GLY A 31 6.30 11.33 -11.22
CA GLY A 31 7.07 10.92 -12.39
C GLY A 31 6.17 10.65 -13.60
N GLY A 32 5.06 9.95 -13.41
CA GLY A 32 4.08 9.67 -14.45
C GLY A 32 3.39 10.93 -14.98
N LEU A 33 3.08 11.89 -14.09
CA LEU A 33 2.53 13.19 -14.47
C LEU A 33 3.48 13.97 -15.38
N ILE A 34 4.73 14.15 -14.93
CA ILE A 34 5.74 14.88 -15.70
C ILE A 34 6.05 14.12 -16.99
N GLY A 35 6.19 12.80 -16.91
CA GLY A 35 6.53 11.93 -18.03
C GLY A 35 5.49 11.92 -19.14
N PHE A 36 4.23 11.67 -18.78
CA PHE A 36 3.20 11.26 -19.73
C PHE A 36 2.04 12.23 -19.86
N LEU A 37 1.81 13.13 -18.89
CA LEU A 37 0.74 14.14 -19.00
C LEU A 37 1.26 15.50 -19.50
N VAL A 38 2.47 15.91 -19.11
CA VAL A 38 3.05 17.18 -19.58
C VAL A 38 3.46 17.04 -21.05
N PRO A 39 2.89 17.85 -21.98
CA PRO A 39 3.13 17.67 -23.42
C PRO A 39 4.57 17.99 -23.84
N GLN A 40 5.24 18.91 -23.14
CA GLN A 40 6.60 19.37 -23.46
C GLN A 40 7.72 18.37 -23.11
N THR A 41 7.41 17.26 -22.43
CA THR A 41 8.44 16.29 -22.03
C THR A 41 9.12 15.67 -23.28
N PRO A 42 10.45 15.55 -23.33
CA PRO A 42 11.14 14.97 -24.49
C PRO A 42 10.82 13.48 -24.68
N GLN A 43 10.73 13.02 -25.93
CA GLN A 43 10.41 11.62 -26.23
C GLN A 43 11.43 10.64 -25.66
N ILE A 44 12.72 10.98 -25.68
CA ILE A 44 13.80 10.15 -25.11
C ILE A 44 13.58 9.96 -23.60
N ALA A 45 13.12 11.00 -22.89
CA ALA A 45 12.83 10.89 -21.46
C ALA A 45 11.62 9.98 -21.21
N ARG A 46 10.55 10.11 -22.02
CA ARG A 46 9.38 9.21 -21.96
C ARG A 46 9.76 7.76 -22.19
N SER A 47 10.57 7.47 -23.21
CA SER A 47 11.01 6.12 -23.54
C SER A 47 11.83 5.47 -22.42
N LYS A 48 12.64 6.25 -21.68
CA LYS A 48 13.39 5.74 -20.52
C LYS A 48 12.51 5.57 -19.28
N LEU A 49 11.54 6.46 -19.08
CA LEU A 49 10.67 6.44 -17.92
C LEU A 49 9.58 5.37 -18.02
N LEU A 50 9.08 5.07 -19.22
CA LEU A 50 8.00 4.11 -19.44
C LEU A 50 8.24 2.72 -18.82
N PRO A 51 9.39 2.04 -19.04
CA PRO A 51 9.63 0.74 -18.41
C PRO A 51 9.68 0.86 -16.88
N ILE A 52 10.27 1.92 -16.35
CA ILE A 52 10.32 2.18 -14.91
C ILE A 52 8.90 2.37 -14.36
N HIS A 53 8.08 3.18 -15.04
CA HIS A 53 6.69 3.47 -14.68
C HIS A 53 5.84 2.20 -14.61
N VAL A 54 5.89 1.37 -15.66
CA VAL A 54 5.11 0.14 -15.73
C VAL A 54 5.58 -0.87 -14.69
N THR A 55 6.89 -1.13 -14.57
CA THR A 55 7.41 -2.13 -13.61
C THR A 55 7.15 -1.73 -12.16
N PHE A 56 7.46 -0.49 -11.78
CA PHE A 56 7.21 -0.03 -10.40
C PHE A 56 5.71 0.13 -10.12
N GLY A 57 4.90 0.50 -11.12
CA GLY A 57 3.44 0.54 -10.99
C GLY A 57 2.85 -0.84 -10.66
N SER A 58 3.27 -1.87 -11.39
CA SER A 58 2.86 -3.26 -11.11
C SER A 58 3.35 -3.76 -9.76
N PHE A 59 4.59 -3.44 -9.38
CA PHE A 59 5.13 -3.77 -8.05
C PHE A 59 4.34 -3.08 -6.94
N LEU A 60 4.03 -1.79 -7.09
CA LEU A 60 3.22 -1.02 -6.14
C LEU A 60 1.83 -1.62 -5.95
N TYR A 61 1.21 -2.09 -7.02
CA TYR A 61 -0.10 -2.74 -6.95
C TYR A 61 -0.05 -3.99 -6.06
N LEU A 62 0.91 -4.88 -6.28
CA LEU A 62 1.11 -6.07 -5.45
C LEU A 62 1.49 -5.72 -4.00
N LEU A 63 2.34 -4.72 -3.82
CA LEU A 63 2.72 -4.24 -2.50
C LEU A 63 1.50 -3.71 -1.73
N MET A 64 0.60 -2.97 -2.39
CA MET A 64 -0.61 -2.44 -1.77
C MET A 64 -1.56 -3.54 -1.34
N ILE A 65 -1.71 -4.62 -2.13
CA ILE A 65 -2.47 -5.82 -1.73
C ILE A 65 -1.87 -6.38 -0.43
N GLY A 66 -0.55 -6.56 -0.38
CA GLY A 66 0.14 -7.01 0.84
C GLY A 66 -0.04 -6.07 2.04
N VAL A 67 -0.04 -4.75 1.83
CA VAL A 67 -0.35 -3.76 2.88
C VAL A 67 -1.78 -3.91 3.38
N CYS A 68 -2.77 -4.04 2.49
CA CYS A 68 -4.17 -4.26 2.88
C CYS A 68 -4.35 -5.55 3.68
N ILE A 69 -3.84 -6.68 3.18
CA ILE A 69 -3.94 -7.99 3.82
C ILE A 69 -3.27 -7.96 5.20
N SER A 70 -2.05 -7.44 5.30
CA SER A 70 -1.33 -7.34 6.58
C SER A 70 -2.03 -6.41 7.58
N GLY A 71 -2.65 -5.32 7.13
CA GLY A 71 -3.40 -4.40 7.99
C GLY A 71 -4.68 -5.01 8.53
N ILE A 72 -5.45 -5.69 7.67
CA ILE A 72 -6.64 -6.45 8.08
C ILE A 72 -6.26 -7.50 9.10
N THR A 73 -5.21 -8.26 8.81
CA THR A 73 -4.69 -9.32 9.69
C THR A 73 -4.28 -8.75 11.04
N GLU A 74 -3.48 -7.69 11.06
CA GLU A 74 -3.05 -7.01 12.29
C GLU A 74 -4.26 -6.56 13.14
N LYS A 75 -5.28 -5.96 12.52
CA LYS A 75 -6.51 -5.56 13.22
C LYS A 75 -7.31 -6.73 13.76
N ASN A 76 -7.41 -7.83 13.03
CA ASN A 76 -8.08 -9.05 13.47
C ASN A 76 -7.36 -9.68 14.68
N PHE A 77 -6.02 -9.65 14.73
CA PHE A 77 -5.25 -10.20 15.85
C PHE A 77 -5.29 -9.34 17.12
N PHE A 78 -5.55 -8.04 17.02
CA PHE A 78 -5.61 -7.15 18.19
C PHE A 78 -6.74 -7.49 19.17
N SER A 79 -7.79 -8.20 18.74
CA SER A 79 -8.84 -8.67 19.66
C SER A 79 -8.37 -9.76 20.62
N LYS A 80 -7.22 -10.40 20.36
CA LYS A 80 -6.69 -11.60 21.07
C LYS A 80 -7.62 -12.81 21.10
N THR A 81 -8.80 -12.72 20.51
CA THR A 81 -9.80 -13.80 20.38
C THR A 81 -10.05 -14.14 18.92
N TYR A 82 -9.07 -13.91 18.04
CA TYR A 82 -9.20 -14.12 16.60
C TYR A 82 -9.67 -15.54 16.25
N SER A 83 -9.24 -16.55 16.99
CA SER A 83 -9.64 -17.95 16.80
C SER A 83 -11.12 -18.23 17.00
N VAL A 84 -11.85 -17.35 17.70
CA VAL A 84 -13.31 -17.46 17.88
C VAL A 84 -14.05 -17.10 16.59
N LEU A 85 -13.41 -16.35 15.68
CA LEU A 85 -13.94 -15.97 14.37
C LEU A 85 -15.35 -15.34 14.48
N ASN A 86 -15.49 -14.27 15.28
CA ASN A 86 -16.76 -13.53 15.29
C ASN A 86 -17.01 -12.88 13.92
N ALA A 87 -18.22 -12.32 13.74
CA ALA A 87 -18.61 -11.69 12.49
C ALA A 87 -17.60 -10.66 11.96
N ARG A 88 -16.95 -9.89 12.85
CA ARG A 88 -15.93 -8.89 12.48
C ARG A 88 -14.72 -9.54 11.81
N GLU A 89 -14.15 -10.57 12.43
CA GLU A 89 -12.99 -11.30 11.95
C GLU A 89 -13.30 -12.04 10.64
N LEU A 90 -14.49 -12.66 10.56
CA LEU A 90 -14.98 -13.31 9.35
C LEU A 90 -15.13 -12.34 8.17
N ILE A 91 -15.75 -11.18 8.41
CA ILE A 91 -15.86 -10.12 7.39
C ILE A 91 -14.46 -9.65 7.00
N GLY A 92 -13.55 -9.46 7.96
CA GLY A 92 -12.15 -9.10 7.71
C GLY A 92 -11.46 -10.09 6.78
N ASN A 93 -11.59 -11.39 7.04
CA ASN A 93 -10.99 -12.42 6.19
C ASN A 93 -11.64 -12.46 4.81
N LEU A 94 -12.96 -12.32 4.72
CA LEU A 94 -13.67 -12.28 3.44
C LEU A 94 -13.18 -11.12 2.57
N ILE A 95 -13.11 -9.91 3.13
CA ILE A 95 -12.59 -8.77 2.37
C ILE A 95 -11.12 -8.99 1.99
N GLY A 96 -10.30 -9.58 2.87
CA GLY A 96 -8.90 -9.88 2.57
C GLY A 96 -8.69 -10.93 1.47
N VAL A 97 -9.72 -11.72 1.13
CA VAL A 97 -9.70 -12.68 0.01
C VAL A 97 -10.23 -12.04 -1.29
N VAL A 98 -11.20 -11.14 -1.17
CA VAL A 98 -11.82 -10.46 -2.32
C VAL A 98 -10.88 -9.40 -2.93
N TRP A 99 -10.01 -8.82 -2.12
CA TRP A 99 -9.00 -7.82 -2.51
C TRP A 99 -7.62 -8.44 -2.69
#